data_AF-A0A6A5X1J7-F1
#
_entry.id   AF-A0A6A5X1J7-F1
#
_cell.length_a   1.000
_cell.length_b   1.000
_cell.length_c   1.000
_cell.angle_alpha   90.00
_cell.angle_beta   90.00
_cell.angle_gamma   90.00
#
_symmetry.space_group_name_H-M   'P 1'
#
loop_
_entity.id
_entity.type
_entity.pdbx_description
1 polymer ?
#
loop_
_entity_poly.entity_id
_entity_poly.type
_entity_poly.pdbx_seq_one_letter_code
_entity_poly.pdbx_strand_id
1 'polypeptide(L)'
;MLSSTLAGLMSLAVTASAFTCTRQYLQEQVDKYVFMQETGQHGEFDTLSYKMVYLENNKTASILSDLPAWGLKVDAKKSILDTTLCKTFTELIITDPSHPYVIHTQMTLDEEGSVALIDSLVTDKGDWAFNATGYQYWNSLEEWAPIPESKRLSRTQLKAAADAYADRCNDTTVIVPFGTPCARLEGGAYTGRGNLTANTCNIGGLPSNVPMTNRRYVIDEVMGTVDIFLGFTGLDRTRPKEGTPDSHLFRVEDGHIRSGPNISPVSDRIVLCNERHDVE
;
A
#
# COMPACT_ATOMS: atom_id res chain seq x y z
N MET A 1 -9.34 -43.41 -63.28
CA MET A 1 -8.50 -42.33 -62.72
C MET A 1 -9.43 -41.27 -62.16
N LEU A 2 -9.75 -41.33 -60.86
CA LEU A 2 -10.45 -40.23 -60.17
C LEU A 2 -9.50 -39.73 -59.09
N SER A 3 -9.05 -38.49 -59.25
CA SER A 3 -8.21 -37.77 -58.31
C SER A 3 -9.14 -36.90 -57.46
N SER A 4 -9.36 -37.28 -56.20
CA SER A 4 -10.09 -36.46 -55.23
C SER A 4 -9.10 -35.60 -54.46
N THR A 5 -9.08 -34.31 -54.78
CA THR A 5 -8.36 -33.26 -54.04
C THR A 5 -9.04 -33.02 -52.69
N LEU A 6 -8.38 -33.40 -51.60
CA LEU A 6 -8.75 -33.02 -50.24
C LEU A 6 -8.29 -31.58 -49.99
N ALA A 7 -9.21 -30.64 -49.88
CA ALA A 7 -8.92 -29.29 -49.40
C ALA A 7 -8.85 -29.31 -47.86
N GLY A 8 -7.65 -29.19 -47.30
CA GLY A 8 -7.44 -29.09 -45.86
C GLY A 8 -7.77 -27.68 -45.36
N LEU A 9 -8.75 -27.56 -44.47
CA LEU A 9 -8.95 -26.34 -43.68
C LEU A 9 -7.82 -26.22 -42.65
N MET A 10 -6.95 -25.22 -42.84
CA MET A 10 -5.98 -24.79 -41.84
C MET A 10 -6.70 -23.92 -40.81
N SER A 11 -6.98 -24.47 -39.62
CA SER A 11 -7.46 -23.69 -38.49
C SER A 11 -6.34 -22.80 -37.97
N LEU A 12 -6.46 -21.47 -38.14
CA LEU A 12 -5.61 -20.52 -37.41
C LEU A 12 -6.02 -20.55 -35.94
N ALA A 13 -5.21 -21.18 -35.10
CA ALA A 13 -5.30 -21.00 -33.66
C ALA A 13 -4.82 -19.58 -33.33
N VAL A 14 -5.76 -18.68 -33.04
CA VAL A 14 -5.45 -17.37 -32.44
C VAL A 14 -4.94 -17.66 -31.04
N THR A 15 -3.63 -17.56 -30.84
CA THR A 15 -3.07 -17.49 -29.50
C THR A 15 -3.31 -16.07 -29.01
N ALA A 16 -4.33 -15.88 -28.17
CA ALA A 16 -4.43 -14.66 -27.40
C ALA A 16 -3.16 -14.56 -26.54
N SER A 17 -2.35 -13.53 -26.76
CA SER A 17 -1.23 -13.23 -25.86
C SER A 17 -1.81 -12.90 -24.50
N ALA A 18 -1.56 -13.74 -23.50
CA ALA A 18 -1.95 -13.44 -22.13
C ALA A 18 -1.29 -12.13 -21.69
N PHE A 19 -2.04 -11.26 -21.01
CA PHE A 19 -1.52 -10.05 -20.42
C PHE A 19 -0.30 -10.38 -19.56
N THR A 20 0.77 -9.61 -19.73
CA THR A 20 1.98 -9.76 -18.94
C THR A 20 2.11 -8.58 -17.99
N CYS A 21 2.16 -8.90 -16.71
CA CYS A 21 2.20 -7.96 -15.63
C CYS A 21 3.58 -7.33 -15.44
N THR A 22 3.90 -6.36 -16.29
CA THR A 22 5.20 -5.69 -16.23
C THR A 22 5.19 -4.54 -15.24
N ARG A 23 6.36 -4.25 -14.66
CA ARG A 23 6.55 -3.08 -13.78
C ARG A 23 6.19 -1.77 -14.49
N GLN A 24 6.57 -1.64 -15.77
CA GLN A 24 6.23 -0.46 -16.58
C GLN A 24 4.71 -0.29 -16.67
N TYR A 25 3.98 -1.37 -16.99
CA TYR A 25 2.52 -1.30 -17.09
C TYR A 25 1.85 -0.95 -15.76
N LEU A 26 2.32 -1.52 -14.65
CA LEU A 26 1.84 -1.15 -13.31
C LEU A 26 2.11 0.33 -12.99
N GLN A 27 3.27 0.86 -13.39
CA GLN A 27 3.57 2.28 -13.24
C GLN A 27 2.62 3.16 -14.06
N GLU A 28 2.30 2.77 -15.30
CA GLU A 28 1.32 3.48 -16.13
C GLU A 28 -0.06 3.54 -15.45
N GLN A 29 -0.49 2.46 -14.76
CA GLN A 29 -1.74 2.49 -13.99
C GLN A 29 -1.66 3.41 -12.77
N VAL A 30 -0.53 3.41 -12.06
CA VAL A 30 -0.29 4.34 -10.94
C VAL A 30 -0.36 5.78 -11.42
N ASP A 31 0.26 6.11 -12.55
CA ASP A 31 0.29 7.47 -13.08
C ASP A 31 -1.12 7.97 -13.42
N LYS A 32 -1.97 7.10 -14.00
CA LYS A 32 -3.40 7.39 -14.24
C LYS A 32 -4.18 7.60 -12.94
N TYR A 33 -3.97 6.74 -11.95
CA TYR A 33 -4.62 6.88 -10.64
C TYR A 33 -4.25 8.19 -9.96
N VAL A 34 -2.95 8.53 -9.95
CA VAL A 34 -2.44 9.77 -9.37
C VAL A 34 -2.98 10.98 -10.12
N PHE A 35 -3.02 10.95 -11.45
CA PHE A 35 -3.61 12.03 -12.24
C PHE A 35 -5.08 12.25 -11.90
N MET A 36 -5.87 11.18 -11.76
CA MET A 36 -7.27 11.25 -11.33
C MET A 36 -7.38 11.90 -9.95
N GLN A 37 -6.55 11.50 -8.98
CA GLN A 37 -6.56 12.09 -7.63
C GLN A 37 -6.12 13.56 -7.63
N GLU A 38 -5.15 13.95 -8.43
CA GLU A 38 -4.64 15.33 -8.50
C GLU A 38 -5.63 16.29 -9.19
N THR A 39 -6.45 15.78 -10.12
CA THR A 39 -7.27 16.63 -11.00
C THR A 39 -8.78 16.45 -10.85
N GLY A 40 -9.23 15.33 -10.27
CA GLY A 40 -10.62 14.89 -10.31
C GLY A 40 -11.10 14.46 -11.70
N GLN A 41 -10.20 14.27 -12.67
CA GLN A 41 -10.55 13.88 -14.04
C GLN A 41 -10.37 12.37 -14.26
N HIS A 42 -11.45 11.71 -14.69
CA HIS A 42 -11.47 10.25 -14.89
C HIS A 42 -11.21 9.82 -16.34
N GLY A 43 -11.26 10.76 -17.29
CA GLY A 43 -11.21 10.44 -18.73
C GLY A 43 -9.92 9.76 -19.20
N GLU A 44 -8.80 10.03 -18.53
CA GLU A 44 -7.49 9.42 -18.82
C GLU A 44 -7.33 8.03 -18.17
N PHE A 45 -8.24 7.65 -17.26
CA PHE A 45 -8.23 6.34 -16.62
C PHE A 45 -9.08 5.33 -17.40
N ASP A 46 -8.75 5.17 -18.68
CA ASP A 46 -9.47 4.32 -19.65
C ASP A 46 -9.27 2.80 -19.46
N THR A 47 -8.38 2.41 -18.54
CA THR A 47 -8.05 1.01 -18.21
C THR A 47 -8.79 0.49 -16.98
N LEU A 48 -9.88 1.14 -16.57
CA LEU A 48 -10.78 0.63 -15.53
C LEU A 48 -11.61 -0.54 -16.06
N SER A 49 -11.69 -1.62 -15.30
CA SER A 49 -12.56 -2.75 -15.62
C SER A 49 -14.04 -2.32 -15.54
N TYR A 50 -14.90 -2.86 -16.42
CA TYR A 50 -16.35 -2.56 -16.40
C TYR A 50 -17.05 -2.95 -15.09
N LYS A 51 -16.44 -3.85 -14.31
CA LYS A 51 -16.92 -4.29 -13.00
C LYS A 51 -16.03 -3.80 -11.85
N MET A 52 -15.26 -2.74 -12.09
CA MET A 52 -14.34 -2.20 -11.11
C MET A 52 -15.09 -1.82 -9.82
N VAL A 53 -14.52 -2.25 -8.69
CA VAL A 53 -15.02 -1.90 -7.36
C VAL A 53 -14.11 -0.85 -6.76
N TYR A 54 -14.70 0.23 -6.23
CA TYR A 54 -14.00 1.23 -5.44
C TYR A 54 -14.43 1.11 -3.97
N LEU A 55 -13.44 1.01 -3.08
CA LEU A 55 -13.63 1.00 -1.64
C LEU A 55 -12.91 2.18 -1.00
N GLU A 56 -13.58 2.81 -0.04
CA GLU A 56 -12.97 3.73 0.92
C GLU A 56 -13.23 3.18 2.34
N ASN A 57 -12.15 2.93 3.11
CA ASN A 57 -12.23 2.46 4.49
C ASN A 57 -13.13 1.22 4.66
N ASN A 58 -12.93 0.22 3.79
CA ASN A 58 -13.72 -1.02 3.69
C ASN A 58 -15.21 -0.85 3.31
N LYS A 59 -15.65 0.34 2.89
CA LYS A 59 -17.03 0.59 2.42
C LYS A 59 -17.05 0.84 0.92
N THR A 60 -18.09 0.35 0.23
CA THR A 60 -18.30 0.65 -1.19
C THR A 60 -18.47 2.15 -1.40
N ALA A 61 -17.69 2.72 -2.30
CA ALA A 61 -17.70 4.12 -2.68
C ALA A 61 -17.75 4.26 -4.21
N SER A 62 -17.77 5.49 -4.70
CA SER A 62 -17.80 5.81 -6.13
C SER A 62 -16.72 6.82 -6.49
N ILE A 63 -15.87 6.47 -7.46
CA ILE A 63 -14.85 7.39 -7.98
C ILE A 63 -15.46 8.68 -8.58
N LEU A 64 -16.74 8.66 -8.94
CA LEU A 64 -17.45 9.79 -9.58
C LEU A 64 -18.12 10.75 -8.60
N SER A 65 -18.21 10.38 -7.32
CA SER A 65 -18.93 11.19 -6.31
C SER A 65 -18.24 11.30 -4.96
N ASP A 66 -17.35 10.37 -4.62
CA ASP A 66 -16.56 10.39 -3.38
C ASP A 66 -15.19 11.04 -3.63
N LEU A 67 -14.15 10.67 -2.86
CA LEU A 67 -12.86 11.38 -2.82
C LEU A 67 -12.24 11.61 -4.21
N PRO A 68 -12.21 10.64 -5.14
CA PRO A 68 -11.58 10.82 -6.45
C PRO A 68 -12.36 11.74 -7.41
N ALA A 69 -13.56 12.21 -7.03
CA ALA A 69 -14.33 13.15 -7.84
C ALA A 69 -13.78 14.57 -7.79
N TRP A 70 -12.91 14.87 -6.81
CA TRP A 70 -12.42 16.22 -6.54
C TRP A 70 -10.89 16.20 -6.55
N GLY A 71 -10.29 17.08 -7.37
CA GLY A 71 -8.84 17.19 -7.45
C GLY A 71 -8.22 17.61 -6.11
N LEU A 72 -7.20 16.86 -5.68
CA LEU A 72 -6.45 17.10 -4.46
C LEU A 72 -5.07 17.68 -4.78
N LYS A 73 -4.63 18.66 -4.00
CA LYS A 73 -3.24 19.11 -4.04
C LYS A 73 -2.35 18.10 -3.29
N VAL A 74 -1.77 17.16 -4.02
CA VAL A 74 -0.85 16.15 -3.48
C VAL A 74 0.52 16.78 -3.19
N ASP A 75 0.95 16.77 -1.92
CA ASP A 75 2.23 17.33 -1.49
C ASP A 75 3.37 16.28 -1.49
N ALA A 76 3.04 15.00 -1.37
CA ALA A 76 3.95 13.89 -1.66
C ALA A 76 3.19 12.65 -2.10
N LYS A 77 3.87 11.83 -2.90
CA LYS A 77 3.37 10.54 -3.37
C LYS A 77 4.48 9.50 -3.42
N LYS A 78 4.11 8.23 -3.23
CA LYS A 78 5.01 7.08 -3.33
C LYS A 78 4.23 5.86 -3.74
N SER A 79 4.79 5.06 -4.64
CA SER A 79 4.13 3.84 -5.09
C SER A 79 5.09 2.65 -5.12
N ILE A 80 4.55 1.47 -4.91
CA ILE A 80 5.25 0.18 -5.02
C ILE A 80 4.45 -0.75 -5.93
N LEU A 81 5.16 -1.62 -6.65
CA LEU A 81 4.63 -2.36 -7.80
C LEU A 81 4.86 -3.86 -7.61
N ASP A 82 3.79 -4.61 -7.47
CA ASP A 82 3.78 -6.06 -7.29
C ASP A 82 3.45 -6.76 -8.61
N THR A 83 4.50 -7.15 -9.34
CA THR A 83 4.36 -7.85 -10.63
C THR A 83 3.92 -9.30 -10.48
N THR A 84 3.94 -9.87 -9.26
CA THR A 84 3.53 -11.25 -9.02
C THR A 84 2.02 -11.35 -8.88
N LEU A 85 1.40 -10.41 -8.15
CA LEU A 85 -0.06 -10.38 -7.94
C LEU A 85 -0.78 -9.36 -8.83
N CYS A 86 -0.05 -8.62 -9.67
CA CYS A 86 -0.60 -7.51 -10.44
C CYS A 86 -1.31 -6.48 -9.61
N LYS A 87 -0.61 -6.05 -8.56
CA LYS A 87 -1.10 -5.05 -7.63
C LYS A 87 -0.16 -3.87 -7.56
N THR A 88 -0.71 -2.73 -7.20
CA THR A 88 0.07 -1.56 -6.85
C THR A 88 -0.37 -1.08 -5.49
N PHE A 89 0.53 -0.40 -4.78
CA PHE A 89 0.18 0.41 -3.62
C PHE A 89 0.65 1.84 -3.91
N THR A 90 -0.15 2.82 -3.52
CA THR A 90 0.18 4.24 -3.61
C THR A 90 -0.18 4.95 -2.31
N GLU A 91 0.78 5.64 -1.71
CA GLU A 91 0.61 6.60 -0.61
C GLU A 91 0.54 8.00 -1.20
N LEU A 92 -0.50 8.76 -0.85
CA LEU A 92 -0.66 10.18 -1.13
C LEU A 92 -0.75 10.95 0.18
N ILE A 93 -0.03 12.08 0.28
CA ILE A 93 -0.06 12.96 1.43
C ILE A 93 -0.55 14.33 0.98
N ILE A 94 -1.65 14.77 1.57
CA ILE A 94 -2.30 16.06 1.32
C ILE A 94 -2.25 16.86 2.62
N THR A 95 -1.61 18.02 2.58
CA THR A 95 -1.43 18.90 3.74
C THR A 95 -2.27 20.18 3.69
N ASP A 96 -3.26 20.22 2.79
CA ASP A 96 -4.21 21.34 2.71
C ASP A 96 -4.90 21.56 4.07
N PRO A 97 -4.77 22.75 4.68
CA PRO A 97 -5.37 23.02 5.98
C PRO A 97 -6.92 22.98 5.97
N SER A 98 -7.59 23.09 4.82
CA SER A 98 -9.05 22.96 4.78
C SER A 98 -9.51 21.53 5.01
N HIS A 99 -8.80 20.56 4.42
CA HIS A 99 -9.08 19.14 4.59
C HIS A 99 -7.82 18.31 4.26
N PRO A 100 -6.98 18.02 5.26
CA PRO A 100 -5.77 17.23 5.05
C PRO A 100 -6.08 15.73 5.02
N TYR A 101 -5.30 14.98 4.24
CA TYR A 101 -5.44 13.52 4.10
C TYR A 101 -4.08 12.82 4.10
N VAL A 102 -4.05 11.58 4.59
CA VAL A 102 -3.06 10.58 4.16
C VAL A 102 -3.86 9.41 3.59
N ILE A 103 -3.61 9.09 2.32
CA ILE A 103 -4.39 8.10 1.57
C ILE A 103 -3.46 6.99 1.15
N HIS A 104 -3.77 5.77 1.58
CA HIS A 104 -3.12 4.57 1.11
C HIS A 104 -4.07 3.82 0.19
N THR A 105 -3.62 3.45 -1.00
CA THR A 105 -4.48 2.79 -1.99
C THR A 105 -3.80 1.56 -2.56
N GLN A 106 -4.45 0.40 -2.47
CA GLN A 106 -4.09 -0.78 -3.25
C GLN A 106 -4.95 -0.86 -4.51
N MET A 107 -4.33 -0.96 -5.68
CA MET A 107 -5.04 -1.34 -6.92
C MET A 107 -4.73 -2.78 -7.28
N THR A 108 -5.74 -3.51 -7.77
CA THR A 108 -5.60 -4.88 -8.31
C THR A 108 -6.07 -4.91 -9.75
N LEU A 109 -5.23 -5.45 -10.63
CA LEU A 109 -5.55 -5.64 -12.04
C LEU A 109 -6.13 -7.04 -12.27
N ASP A 110 -7.05 -7.17 -13.23
CA ASP A 110 -7.56 -8.45 -13.71
C ASP A 110 -6.63 -9.12 -14.73
N GLU A 111 -7.04 -10.29 -15.24
CA GLU A 111 -6.26 -11.09 -16.19
C GLU A 111 -6.11 -10.41 -17.56
N GLU A 112 -6.90 -9.37 -17.83
CA GLU A 112 -6.81 -8.53 -19.01
C GLU A 112 -5.92 -7.30 -18.82
N GLY A 113 -5.44 -7.07 -17.59
CA GLY A 113 -4.66 -5.89 -17.21
C GLY A 113 -5.49 -4.66 -16.84
N SER A 114 -6.82 -4.78 -16.78
CA SER A 114 -7.68 -3.68 -16.37
C SER A 114 -7.73 -3.57 -14.84
N VAL A 115 -7.84 -2.37 -14.31
CA VAL A 115 -7.95 -2.16 -12.85
C VAL A 115 -9.34 -2.60 -12.40
N ALA A 116 -9.42 -3.68 -11.64
CA ALA A 116 -10.65 -4.32 -11.19
C ALA A 116 -11.03 -3.97 -9.75
N LEU A 117 -10.06 -3.57 -8.92
CA LEU A 117 -10.30 -3.10 -7.56
C LEU A 117 -9.39 -1.92 -7.26
N ILE A 118 -9.97 -0.85 -6.74
CA ILE A 118 -9.27 0.27 -6.12
C ILE A 118 -9.73 0.29 -4.65
N ASP A 119 -8.86 -0.07 -3.72
CA ASP A 119 -9.15 -0.12 -2.30
C ASP A 119 -8.32 0.95 -1.59
N SER A 120 -8.99 1.96 -1.03
CA SER A 120 -8.35 3.10 -0.39
C SER A 120 -8.65 3.15 1.10
N LEU A 121 -7.60 3.27 1.89
CA LEU A 121 -7.66 3.69 3.28
C LEU A 121 -7.37 5.19 3.33
N VAL A 122 -8.42 5.97 3.63
CA VAL A 122 -8.42 7.43 3.67
C VAL A 122 -8.41 7.84 5.14
N THR A 123 -7.27 8.33 5.61
CA THR A 123 -7.13 8.91 6.96
C THR A 123 -7.26 10.42 6.90
N ASP A 124 -8.11 10.98 7.76
CA ASP A 124 -8.36 12.41 7.84
C ASP A 124 -8.60 12.91 9.28
N LYS A 125 -9.12 14.14 9.38
CA LYS A 125 -9.34 14.83 10.65
C LYS A 125 -10.36 14.08 11.51
N GLY A 126 -9.89 13.53 12.62
CA GLY A 126 -10.70 12.81 13.61
C GLY A 126 -10.16 11.41 13.85
N ASP A 127 -9.34 10.91 12.92
CA ASP A 127 -8.66 9.64 13.03
C ASP A 127 -7.53 9.64 14.06
N TRP A 128 -7.20 8.43 14.51
CA TRP A 128 -6.24 8.22 15.57
C TRP A 128 -4.87 8.82 15.21
N ALA A 129 -4.37 9.67 16.12
CA ALA A 129 -3.07 10.35 16.03
C ALA A 129 -2.83 11.18 14.76
N PHE A 130 -3.87 11.47 13.96
CA PHE A 130 -3.71 12.06 12.64
C PHE A 130 -3.13 13.49 12.65
N ASN A 131 -2.08 13.68 11.85
CA ASN A 131 -1.37 14.91 11.58
C ASN A 131 -0.63 14.81 10.24
N ALA A 132 -1.30 15.18 9.14
CA ALA A 132 -0.71 15.14 7.80
C ALA A 132 0.57 15.98 7.65
N THR A 133 0.66 17.15 8.29
CA THR A 133 1.89 17.99 8.20
C THR A 133 3.08 17.34 8.90
N GLY A 134 2.85 16.72 10.06
CA GLY A 134 3.86 15.93 10.76
C GLY A 134 4.25 14.69 9.96
N TYR A 135 3.27 14.00 9.38
CA TYR A 135 3.49 12.86 8.50
C TYR A 135 4.35 13.23 7.29
N GLN A 136 4.01 14.33 6.61
CA GLN A 136 4.77 14.87 5.48
C GLN A 136 6.20 15.24 5.86
N TYR A 137 6.39 15.90 7.01
CA TYR A 137 7.72 16.27 7.49
C TYR A 137 8.62 15.03 7.63
N TRP A 138 8.16 13.99 8.34
CA TRP A 138 8.97 12.77 8.50
C TRP A 138 9.15 12.01 7.19
N ASN A 139 8.11 11.93 6.36
CA ASN A 139 8.17 11.34 5.02
C ASN A 139 9.24 12.02 4.15
N SER A 140 9.39 13.35 4.23
CA SER A 140 10.37 14.09 3.42
C SER A 140 11.83 13.81 3.79
N LEU A 141 12.06 13.25 4.97
CA LEU A 141 13.41 12.86 5.43
C LEU A 141 13.77 11.44 4.97
N GLU A 142 12.89 10.77 4.25
CA GLU A 142 13.06 9.37 3.85
C GLU A 142 13.64 9.18 2.46
N GLU A 143 14.54 8.20 2.35
CA GLU A 143 15.07 7.74 1.06
C GLU A 143 14.52 6.35 0.74
N TRP A 144 13.98 6.21 -0.47
CA TRP A 144 13.35 4.99 -0.96
C TRP A 144 13.95 4.57 -2.31
N ALA A 145 15.27 4.46 -2.39
CA ALA A 145 15.93 4.03 -3.62
C ALA A 145 15.65 2.54 -3.92
N PRO A 146 15.66 2.10 -5.19
CA PRO A 146 15.63 0.68 -5.53
C PRO A 146 16.79 -0.09 -4.91
N ILE A 147 16.53 -1.30 -4.44
CA ILE A 147 17.54 -2.21 -3.91
C ILE A 147 18.38 -2.76 -5.07
N PRO A 148 19.73 -2.75 -4.98
CA PRO A 148 20.60 -3.40 -5.96
C PRO A 148 20.20 -4.87 -6.14
N GLU A 149 20.18 -5.35 -7.38
CA GLU A 149 19.67 -6.69 -7.70
C GLU A 149 20.29 -7.82 -6.86
N SER A 150 21.60 -7.75 -6.61
CA SER A 150 22.32 -8.72 -5.78
C SER A 150 21.95 -8.72 -4.29
N LYS A 151 21.22 -7.70 -3.82
CA LYS A 151 20.76 -7.54 -2.44
C LYS A 151 19.24 -7.68 -2.29
N ARG A 152 18.51 -7.89 -3.38
CA ARG A 152 17.04 -8.01 -3.33
C ARG A 152 16.66 -9.30 -2.61
N LEU A 153 15.84 -9.16 -1.59
CA LEU A 153 15.23 -10.30 -0.90
C LEU A 153 14.10 -10.88 -1.76
N SER A 154 13.87 -12.18 -1.62
CA SER A 154 12.71 -12.82 -2.24
C SER A 154 11.40 -12.32 -1.63
N ARG A 155 10.31 -12.41 -2.40
CA ARG A 155 8.95 -12.15 -1.92
C ARG A 155 8.63 -12.81 -0.58
N THR A 156 9.01 -14.08 -0.43
CA THR A 156 8.78 -14.87 0.79
C THR A 156 9.51 -14.28 1.99
N GLN A 157 10.76 -13.83 1.82
CA GLN A 157 11.53 -13.19 2.89
C GLN A 157 10.95 -11.84 3.27
N LEU A 158 10.55 -11.03 2.28
CA LEU A 158 9.89 -9.74 2.51
C LEU A 158 8.58 -9.94 3.30
N LYS A 159 7.73 -10.84 2.84
CA LYS A 159 6.46 -11.16 3.50
C LYS A 159 6.68 -11.67 4.93
N ALA A 160 7.65 -12.56 5.15
CA ALA A 160 7.93 -13.11 6.47
C ALA A 160 8.36 -12.04 7.48
N ALA A 161 9.15 -11.05 7.05
CA ALA A 161 9.52 -9.91 7.91
C ALA A 161 8.29 -9.09 8.31
N ALA A 162 7.41 -8.79 7.35
CA ALA A 162 6.19 -8.02 7.59
C ALA A 162 5.15 -8.79 8.44
N ASP A 163 5.00 -10.10 8.21
CA ASP A 163 4.17 -11.00 9.01
C ASP A 163 4.63 -11.03 10.46
N ALA A 164 5.94 -11.10 10.72
CA ALA A 164 6.49 -11.14 12.07
C ALA A 164 6.05 -9.91 12.89
N TYR A 165 5.96 -8.72 12.26
CA TYR A 165 5.45 -7.53 12.92
C TYR A 165 3.97 -7.68 13.32
N ALA A 166 3.13 -8.06 12.35
CA ALA A 166 1.70 -8.21 12.56
C ALA A 166 1.37 -9.34 13.56
N ASP A 167 2.15 -10.43 13.56
CA ASP A 167 2.04 -11.53 14.49
C ASP A 167 2.50 -11.14 15.90
N ARG A 168 3.57 -10.34 16.02
CA ARG A 168 4.05 -9.82 17.32
C ARG A 168 3.01 -8.99 18.05
N CYS A 169 2.13 -8.29 17.33
CA CYS A 169 1.06 -7.53 17.96
C CYS A 169 0.09 -8.42 18.75
N ASN A 170 -0.04 -9.69 18.37
CA ASN A 170 -0.86 -10.68 19.07
C ASN A 170 -0.04 -11.53 20.04
N ASP A 171 1.11 -12.06 19.59
CA ASP A 171 1.96 -12.99 20.35
C ASP A 171 3.31 -12.35 20.66
N THR A 172 3.56 -12.08 21.95
CA THR A 172 4.78 -11.40 22.38
C THR A 172 6.06 -12.22 22.23
N THR A 173 5.95 -13.51 21.92
CA THR A 173 7.10 -14.41 21.71
C THR A 173 7.67 -14.32 20.28
N VAL A 174 6.92 -13.74 19.34
CA VAL A 174 7.38 -13.53 17.97
C VAL A 174 8.48 -12.46 17.94
N ILE A 175 9.60 -12.76 17.28
CA ILE A 175 10.69 -11.79 17.14
C ILE A 175 10.58 -11.11 15.79
N VAL A 176 10.33 -9.79 15.82
CA VAL A 176 10.36 -8.95 14.63
C VAL A 176 11.82 -8.68 14.26
N PRO A 177 12.24 -8.89 13.00
CA PRO A 177 13.60 -8.62 12.57
C PRO A 177 13.82 -7.10 12.37
N PHE A 178 13.69 -6.29 13.41
CA PHE A 178 14.01 -4.86 13.32
C PHE A 178 15.52 -4.66 13.16
N GLY A 179 15.93 -3.76 12.26
CA GLY A 179 17.32 -3.29 12.25
C GLY A 179 17.49 -2.00 13.06
N THR A 180 18.61 -1.32 12.88
CA THR A 180 18.91 -0.03 13.54
C THR A 180 19.70 0.85 12.57
N PRO A 181 19.32 2.13 12.37
CA PRO A 181 18.20 2.83 12.99
C PRO A 181 16.82 2.37 12.50
N CYS A 182 15.81 2.49 13.37
CA CYS A 182 14.44 2.06 13.12
C CYS A 182 13.46 2.91 13.97
N ALA A 183 12.32 3.32 13.41
CA ALA A 183 11.26 4.08 14.06
C ALA A 183 9.94 3.96 13.28
N ARG A 184 8.81 4.22 13.92
CA ARG A 184 7.49 4.08 13.32
C ARG A 184 6.91 5.46 13.05
N LEU A 185 6.26 5.63 11.89
CA LEU A 185 5.52 6.82 11.51
C LEU A 185 4.03 6.49 11.58
N GLU A 186 3.35 6.95 12.62
CA GLU A 186 2.00 6.50 12.97
C GLU A 186 1.10 7.72 13.10
N GLY A 187 0.20 7.95 12.14
CA GLY A 187 -0.63 9.17 12.10
C GLY A 187 0.14 10.50 12.03
N GLY A 188 1.47 10.49 11.93
CA GLY A 188 2.33 11.69 12.02
C GLY A 188 3.11 11.79 13.34
N ALA A 189 2.83 10.90 14.30
CA ALA A 189 3.72 10.61 15.41
C ALA A 189 4.95 9.86 14.91
N TYR A 190 6.09 10.12 15.54
CA TYR A 190 7.35 9.50 15.16
C TYR A 190 8.08 8.98 16.38
N THR A 191 8.29 7.66 16.47
CA THR A 191 8.83 7.05 17.68
C THR A 191 10.35 7.29 17.86
N GLY A 192 11.02 7.79 16.81
CA GLY A 192 12.45 8.04 16.77
C GLY A 192 12.92 9.50 16.94
N ARG A 193 12.11 10.39 17.52
CA ARG A 193 12.42 11.84 17.53
C ARG A 193 13.71 12.20 18.27
N GLY A 194 14.10 11.41 19.27
CA GLY A 194 15.23 11.72 20.16
C GLY A 194 16.62 11.44 19.59
N ASN A 195 16.76 10.46 18.68
CA ASN A 195 18.06 10.11 18.09
C ASN A 195 17.92 9.35 16.75
N LEU A 196 17.81 10.09 15.64
CA LEU A 196 17.58 9.56 14.28
C LEU A 196 18.53 8.42 13.87
N THR A 197 19.74 8.35 14.42
CA THR A 197 20.77 7.36 14.06
C THR A 197 20.83 6.13 14.97
N ALA A 198 20.20 6.18 16.15
CA ALA A 198 20.24 5.08 17.12
C ALA A 198 18.84 4.64 17.62
N ASN A 199 17.77 5.10 16.95
CA ASN A 199 16.42 4.72 17.32
C ASN A 199 16.16 3.24 17.13
N THR A 200 15.23 2.73 17.93
CA THR A 200 14.67 1.40 17.75
C THR A 200 13.17 1.49 17.55
N CYS A 201 12.64 0.55 16.77
CA CYS A 201 11.21 0.40 16.56
C CYS A 201 10.44 -0.13 17.76
N ASN A 202 11.12 -0.35 18.90
CA ASN A 202 10.50 -0.77 20.14
C ASN A 202 10.18 0.41 21.07
N ILE A 203 10.54 1.65 20.70
CA ILE A 203 10.20 2.84 21.49
C ILE A 203 8.67 2.96 21.58
N GLY A 204 8.15 3.11 22.80
CA GLY A 204 6.71 3.13 23.08
C GLY A 204 6.04 1.75 23.18
N GLY A 205 6.77 0.67 22.87
CA GLY A 205 6.25 -0.69 22.84
C GLY A 205 5.45 -1.01 21.57
N LEU A 206 5.18 -2.30 21.37
CA LEU A 206 4.18 -2.83 20.45
C LEU A 206 3.01 -3.37 21.29
N PRO A 207 1.77 -3.38 20.77
CA PRO A 207 0.65 -3.98 21.46
C PRO A 207 0.88 -5.48 21.74
N SER A 208 0.05 -6.03 22.62
CA SER A 208 -0.02 -7.46 22.94
C SER A 208 -1.47 -7.91 22.94
N ASN A 209 -1.74 -9.15 22.53
CA ASN A 209 -3.10 -9.70 22.39
C ASN A 209 -3.97 -8.91 21.40
N VAL A 210 -3.36 -8.28 20.39
CA VAL A 210 -4.07 -7.60 19.31
C VAL A 210 -3.89 -8.37 18.00
N PRO A 211 -4.89 -9.16 17.57
CA PRO A 211 -4.83 -9.86 16.31
C PRO A 211 -4.99 -8.89 15.14
N MET A 212 -3.97 -8.86 14.26
CA MET A 212 -3.99 -8.19 12.97
C MET A 212 -4.54 -9.13 11.90
N THR A 213 -5.81 -8.94 11.54
CA THR A 213 -6.57 -9.87 10.67
C THR A 213 -6.74 -9.30 9.25
N ASN A 214 -7.38 -10.07 8.34
CA ASN A 214 -7.70 -9.64 6.97
C ASN A 214 -6.51 -9.04 6.18
N ARG A 215 -5.34 -9.66 6.30
CA ARG A 215 -4.10 -9.14 5.72
C ARG A 215 -4.09 -9.28 4.19
N ARG A 216 -3.96 -8.16 3.49
CA ARG A 216 -3.93 -8.05 2.03
C ARG A 216 -2.64 -7.34 1.63
N TYR A 217 -1.85 -7.98 0.79
CA TYR A 217 -0.46 -7.57 0.56
C TYR A 217 -0.27 -6.90 -0.81
N VAL A 218 0.71 -6.01 -0.87
CA VAL A 218 1.42 -5.59 -2.09
C VAL A 218 2.92 -5.68 -1.77
N ILE A 219 3.66 -6.49 -2.52
CA ILE A 219 5.09 -6.73 -2.27
C ILE A 219 5.89 -6.37 -3.51
N ASP A 220 6.94 -5.57 -3.32
CA ASP A 220 7.82 -5.10 -4.40
C ASP A 220 9.28 -5.41 -4.06
N GLU A 221 9.83 -6.45 -4.69
CA GLU A 221 11.21 -6.90 -4.49
C GLU A 221 12.25 -5.89 -4.98
N VAL A 222 11.91 -5.05 -5.96
CA VAL A 222 12.81 -4.01 -6.48
C VAL A 222 13.00 -2.93 -5.44
N MET A 223 11.94 -2.57 -4.72
CA MET A 223 11.97 -1.55 -3.67
C MET A 223 12.31 -2.12 -2.29
N GLY A 224 12.24 -3.45 -2.14
CA GLY A 224 12.40 -4.13 -0.85
C GLY A 224 11.26 -3.81 0.10
N THR A 225 10.02 -3.72 -0.39
CA THR A 225 8.90 -3.19 0.39
C THR A 225 7.71 -4.14 0.46
N VAL A 226 6.96 -4.04 1.55
CA VAL A 226 5.70 -4.77 1.75
C VAL A 226 4.69 -3.80 2.34
N ASP A 227 3.58 -3.58 1.63
CA ASP A 227 2.38 -3.01 2.23
C ASP A 227 1.43 -4.12 2.67
N ILE A 228 0.79 -3.92 3.82
CA ILE A 228 -0.28 -4.77 4.33
C ILE A 228 -1.48 -3.89 4.67
N PHE A 229 -2.59 -4.08 3.95
CA PHE A 229 -3.91 -3.67 4.45
C PHE A 229 -4.41 -4.75 5.40
N LEU A 230 -4.84 -4.36 6.60
CA LEU A 230 -5.27 -5.27 7.66
C LEU A 230 -6.40 -4.67 8.50
N GLY A 231 -6.96 -5.49 9.39
CA GLY A 231 -7.86 -5.05 10.45
C GLY A 231 -7.15 -5.05 11.80
N PHE A 232 -6.98 -3.87 12.40
CA PHE A 232 -6.37 -3.68 13.71
C PHE A 232 -7.44 -3.76 14.81
N THR A 233 -7.53 -4.90 15.47
CA THR A 233 -8.58 -5.15 16.48
C THR A 233 -8.35 -4.33 17.75
N GLY A 234 -9.40 -3.70 18.28
CA GLY A 234 -9.35 -3.07 19.61
C GLY A 234 -8.67 -1.71 19.68
N LEU A 235 -8.25 -1.15 18.54
CA LEU A 235 -7.77 0.22 18.46
C LEU A 235 -8.94 1.22 18.56
N ASP A 236 -9.97 1.03 17.74
CA ASP A 236 -11.25 1.72 17.93
C ASP A 236 -11.96 1.14 19.16
N ARG A 237 -11.92 1.90 20.25
CA ARG A 237 -12.55 1.51 21.52
C ARG A 237 -14.07 1.43 21.44
N THR A 238 -14.68 2.05 20.42
CA THR A 238 -16.12 1.94 20.18
C THR A 238 -16.50 0.62 19.53
N ARG A 239 -15.55 -0.02 18.82
CA ARG A 239 -15.73 -1.31 18.13
C ARG A 239 -14.61 -2.30 18.49
N PRO A 240 -14.51 -2.70 19.76
CA PRO A 240 -13.34 -3.41 20.29
C PRO A 240 -13.13 -4.83 19.74
N LYS A 241 -14.09 -5.35 18.96
CA LYS A 241 -14.07 -6.69 18.36
C LYS A 241 -13.96 -6.67 16.84
N GLU A 242 -14.03 -5.48 16.24
CA GLU A 242 -13.87 -5.30 14.81
C GLU A 242 -12.46 -4.81 14.52
N GLY A 243 -11.88 -5.27 13.42
CA GLY A 243 -10.57 -4.80 12.98
C GLY A 243 -10.74 -3.44 12.31
N THR A 244 -10.23 -2.38 12.93
CA THR A 244 -10.18 -1.05 12.32
C THR A 244 -9.34 -1.12 11.03
N PRO A 245 -9.82 -0.59 9.89
CA PRO A 245 -9.02 -0.57 8.67
C PRO A 245 -7.68 0.12 8.89
N ASP A 246 -6.61 -0.56 8.53
CA ASP A 246 -5.25 -0.08 8.74
C ASP A 246 -4.33 -0.51 7.59
N SER A 247 -3.30 0.28 7.33
CA SER A 247 -2.25 -0.02 6.36
C SER A 247 -0.88 0.14 7.01
N HIS A 248 -0.05 -0.89 6.85
CA HIS A 248 1.34 -0.92 7.28
C HIS A 248 2.27 -1.07 6.08
N LEU A 249 3.06 -0.04 5.78
CA LEU A 249 4.13 -0.11 4.77
C LEU A 249 5.49 -0.32 5.44
N PHE A 250 6.12 -1.45 5.12
CA PHE A 250 7.46 -1.83 5.57
C PHE A 250 8.48 -1.72 4.45
N ARG A 251 9.72 -1.36 4.83
CA ARG A 251 10.91 -1.52 4.00
C ARG A 251 11.87 -2.50 4.67
N VAL A 252 12.31 -3.50 3.91
CA VAL A 252 13.12 -4.61 4.39
C VAL A 252 14.42 -4.67 3.59
N GLU A 253 15.55 -4.54 4.29
CA GLU A 253 16.90 -4.55 3.72
C GLU A 253 17.79 -5.45 4.55
N ASP A 254 18.62 -6.26 3.88
CA ASP A 254 19.55 -7.19 4.54
C ASP A 254 18.85 -8.08 5.61
N GLY A 255 17.61 -8.50 5.32
CA GLY A 255 16.79 -9.37 6.16
C GLY A 255 16.10 -8.70 7.34
N HIS A 256 16.26 -7.38 7.50
CA HIS A 256 15.70 -6.62 8.60
C HIS A 256 14.69 -5.60 8.11
N ILE A 257 13.63 -5.33 8.89
CA ILE A 257 12.81 -4.14 8.72
C ILE A 257 13.73 -2.96 9.04
N ARG A 258 14.31 -2.42 7.96
CA ARG A 258 15.31 -1.35 7.83
C ARG A 258 16.66 -1.59 8.54
N SER A 259 17.77 -1.50 7.78
CA SER A 259 19.13 -1.36 8.32
C SER A 259 19.98 -0.42 7.44
N GLY A 260 20.69 0.56 8.02
CA GLY A 260 21.60 1.41 7.25
C GLY A 260 21.92 2.77 7.90
N PRO A 261 23.20 3.20 7.97
CA PRO A 261 23.62 4.41 8.69
C PRO A 261 23.28 5.76 8.00
N ASN A 262 22.83 5.76 6.74
CA ASN A 262 22.66 6.99 5.92
C ASN A 262 21.24 7.22 5.40
N ILE A 263 20.28 6.36 5.73
CA ILE A 263 18.94 6.39 5.14
C ILE A 263 18.02 6.44 6.34
N SER A 264 17.22 7.51 6.50
CA SER A 264 16.08 7.83 7.42
C SER A 264 15.70 6.83 8.55
N PRO A 265 14.74 7.06 9.44
CA PRO A 265 14.48 6.04 10.48
C PRO A 265 13.15 5.27 10.32
N VAL A 266 12.29 5.54 9.35
CA VAL A 266 10.92 4.97 9.32
C VAL A 266 10.85 3.50 8.84
N SER A 267 10.36 2.60 9.67
CA SER A 267 10.27 1.15 9.48
C SER A 267 8.87 0.66 9.14
N ASP A 268 7.88 1.42 9.58
CA ASP A 268 6.47 1.09 9.60
C ASP A 268 5.70 2.40 9.49
N ARG A 269 4.78 2.43 8.54
CA ARG A 269 3.88 3.55 8.29
C ARG A 269 2.49 3.05 8.58
N ILE A 270 1.94 3.52 9.68
CA ILE A 270 0.63 3.13 10.15
C ILE A 270 -0.34 4.25 9.81
N VAL A 271 -1.30 3.94 8.93
CA VAL A 271 -2.35 4.85 8.48
C VAL A 271 -3.68 4.24 8.90
N LEU A 272 -4.19 4.78 10.00
CA LEU A 272 -5.37 4.30 10.68
C LEU A 272 -6.57 5.11 10.26
N CYS A 273 -7.57 4.42 9.71
CA CYS A 273 -8.80 5.05 9.30
C CYS A 273 -9.90 4.59 10.24
N ASN A 274 -10.53 5.51 10.96
CA ASN A 274 -11.80 5.19 11.57
C ASN A 274 -12.83 5.05 10.45
N GLU A 275 -13.68 4.03 10.50
CA GLU A 275 -14.79 4.00 9.54
C GLU A 275 -15.60 5.27 9.77
N ARG A 276 -15.74 6.09 8.71
CA ARG A 276 -16.37 7.41 8.69
C ARG A 276 -17.27 7.60 9.91
N HIS A 277 -16.94 8.58 10.75
CA HIS A 277 -17.97 9.18 11.57
C HIS A 277 -19.11 9.56 10.62
N ASP A 278 -20.24 8.89 10.74
CA ASP A 278 -21.51 9.39 10.20
C ASP A 278 -21.73 10.74 10.91
N VAL A 279 -21.16 11.81 10.37
CA VAL A 279 -21.47 13.17 10.78
C VAL A 279 -22.57 13.62 9.84
N GLU A 280 -23.76 13.75 10.42
CA GLU A 280 -24.89 14.55 9.90
C GLU A 280 -24.44 15.88 9.29
#